data_AF-W1XKG3-F1
#
_entry.id   AF-W1XKG3-F1
#
_cell.length_a   1.000
_cell.length_b   1.000
_cell.length_c   1.000
_cell.angle_alpha   90.00
_cell.angle_beta   90.00
_cell.angle_gamma   90.00
#
_symmetry.space_group_name_H-M   'P 1'
#
loop_
_entity.id
_entity.type
_entity.pdbx_description
1 polymer ?
#
loop_
_entity_poly.entity_id
_entity_poly.type
_entity_poly.pdbx_seq_one_letter_code
_entity_poly.pdbx_strand_id
1 'polypeptide(L)'
;LKKALDAQSANSTDYRLIKNQAAGSNGDYTVDANGDVALTVQDKNHPDKTETVTIKDVASKSKLDKLNDRAVKYDLDPTGNPDKSKVTYEGPAYNNKQ
;
A
#
# COMPACT_ATOMS: atom_id res chain seq x y z
N LEU A 1 -43.35 -8.19 -20.31
CA LEU A 1 -42.99 -7.43 -19.08
C LEU A 1 -42.06 -8.23 -18.17
N LYS A 2 -42.44 -9.39 -17.63
CA LYS A 2 -41.59 -10.20 -16.71
C LYS A 2 -40.19 -10.51 -17.26
N LYS A 3 -40.09 -11.02 -18.50
CA LYS A 3 -38.79 -11.29 -19.15
C LYS A 3 -37.88 -10.06 -19.25
N ALA A 4 -38.45 -8.88 -19.46
CA ALA A 4 -37.69 -7.64 -19.55
C ALA A 4 -37.21 -7.18 -18.16
N LEU A 5 -38.04 -7.33 -17.13
CA LEU A 5 -37.66 -7.03 -15.75
C LEU A 5 -36.58 -7.99 -15.23
N ASP A 6 -36.67 -9.26 -15.61
CA ASP A 6 -35.66 -10.27 -15.26
C ASP A 6 -34.32 -9.99 -15.93
N ALA A 7 -34.33 -9.64 -17.21
CA ALA A 7 -33.14 -9.21 -17.92
C ALA A 7 -32.53 -7.94 -17.29
N GLN A 8 -33.36 -6.96 -16.93
CA GLN A 8 -32.89 -5.76 -16.25
C GLN A 8 -32.26 -6.06 -14.88
N SER A 9 -32.85 -6.99 -14.12
CA SER A 9 -32.34 -7.39 -12.81
C SER A 9 -31.02 -8.14 -12.94
N ALA A 10 -30.88 -9.01 -13.95
CA ALA A 10 -29.64 -9.72 -14.26
C ALA A 10 -28.52 -8.78 -14.73
N ASN A 11 -28.87 -7.71 -15.47
CA ASN A 11 -27.90 -6.73 -15.97
C ASN A 11 -27.47 -5.69 -14.92
N SER A 12 -28.11 -5.65 -13.74
CA SER A 12 -27.73 -4.74 -12.67
C SER A 12 -26.34 -5.09 -12.16
N THR A 13 -25.49 -4.08 -11.95
CA THR A 13 -24.13 -4.24 -11.43
C THR A 13 -24.08 -3.95 -9.94
N ASP A 14 -23.44 -4.82 -9.15
CA ASP A 14 -23.21 -4.62 -7.71
C ASP A 14 -21.84 -5.21 -7.34
N TYR A 15 -20.81 -4.37 -7.30
CA TYR A 15 -19.44 -4.78 -6.97
C TYR A 15 -19.26 -4.95 -5.47
N ARG A 16 -18.83 -6.14 -5.06
CA ARG A 16 -18.59 -6.50 -3.66
C ARG A 16 -17.15 -6.94 -3.46
N LEU A 17 -16.56 -6.59 -2.33
CA LEU A 17 -15.26 -7.12 -1.93
C LEU A 17 -15.34 -8.66 -1.83
N ILE A 18 -14.39 -9.33 -2.46
CA ILE A 18 -14.21 -10.77 -2.35
C ILE A 18 -12.90 -11.08 -1.61
N LYS A 19 -12.75 -12.31 -1.14
CA LYS A 19 -11.49 -12.79 -0.56
C LYS A 19 -10.36 -12.63 -1.59
N ASN A 20 -9.17 -12.29 -1.11
CA ASN A 20 -7.97 -12.28 -1.94
C ASN A 20 -7.74 -13.68 -2.54
N GLN A 21 -7.58 -13.76 -3.86
CA GLN A 21 -7.41 -15.01 -4.59
C GLN A 21 -5.93 -15.36 -4.85
N ALA A 22 -4.99 -14.50 -4.43
CA ALA A 22 -3.57 -14.76 -4.56
C ALA A 22 -3.16 -16.01 -3.77
N ALA A 23 -2.28 -16.82 -4.36
CA ALA A 23 -1.78 -18.05 -3.75
C ALA A 23 -1.11 -17.74 -2.39
N GLY A 24 -1.49 -18.48 -1.35
CA GLY A 24 -0.95 -18.29 0.00
C GLY A 24 -1.49 -17.08 0.77
N SER A 25 -2.41 -16.30 0.20
CA SER A 25 -2.99 -15.12 0.89
C SER A 25 -3.95 -15.46 2.03
N ASN A 26 -4.45 -16.69 2.12
CA ASN A 26 -5.53 -17.08 3.04
C ASN A 26 -6.82 -16.23 2.91
N GLY A 27 -6.99 -15.53 1.78
CA GLY A 27 -8.08 -14.57 1.58
C GLY A 27 -7.82 -13.17 2.15
N ASP A 28 -6.68 -12.96 2.81
CA ASP A 28 -6.30 -11.72 3.45
C ASP A 28 -5.69 -10.72 2.45
N TYR A 29 -5.93 -9.44 2.70
CA TYR A 29 -5.29 -8.34 1.97
C TYR A 29 -4.19 -7.73 2.84
N THR A 30 -2.98 -7.65 2.29
CA THR A 30 -1.83 -7.07 2.99
C THR A 30 -1.40 -5.77 2.32
N VAL A 31 -0.71 -4.93 3.09
CA VAL A 31 -0.07 -3.74 2.53
C VAL A 31 1.13 -4.17 1.69
N ASP A 32 1.30 -3.53 0.53
CA ASP A 32 2.42 -3.78 -0.37
C ASP A 32 3.67 -2.95 0.01
N ALA A 33 4.73 -3.08 -0.79
CA ALA A 33 5.98 -2.36 -0.58
C ALA A 33 5.87 -0.83 -0.74
N ASN A 34 4.84 -0.36 -1.45
CA ASN A 34 4.56 1.07 -1.64
C ASN A 34 3.71 1.65 -0.50
N GLY A 35 3.22 0.80 0.42
CA GLY A 35 2.31 1.22 1.48
C GLY A 35 0.84 1.17 1.08
N ASP A 36 0.51 0.59 -0.07
CA ASP A 36 -0.84 0.55 -0.63
C ASP A 36 -1.52 -0.80 -0.38
N VAL A 37 -2.86 -0.83 -0.42
CA VAL A 37 -3.66 -2.07 -0.40
C VAL A 37 -4.48 -2.13 -1.69
N ALA A 38 -4.30 -3.20 -2.46
CA ALA A 38 -5.11 -3.49 -3.64
C ALA A 38 -6.24 -4.48 -3.31
N LEU A 39 -7.48 -3.99 -3.29
CA LEU A 39 -8.68 -4.78 -3.02
C LEU A 39 -9.32 -5.25 -4.33
N THR A 40 -9.70 -6.53 -4.42
CA THR A 40 -10.44 -7.05 -5.57
C THR A 40 -11.93 -7.06 -5.27
N VAL A 41 -12.70 -6.37 -6.10
CA VAL A 41 -14.17 -6.41 -6.06
C VAL A 41 -14.69 -7.20 -7.26
N GLN A 42 -15.79 -7.91 -7.07
CA GLN A 42 -16.45 -8.71 -8.10
C GLN A 42 -17.91 -8.31 -8.19
N ASP A 43 -18.43 -8.20 -9.41
CA ASP A 43 -19.86 -7.96 -9.61
C ASP A 43 -20.64 -9.21 -9.19
N LYS A 44 -21.61 -9.04 -8.29
CA LYS A 44 -22.48 -10.10 -7.78
C LYS A 44 -23.21 -10.86 -8.90
N ASN A 45 -23.65 -10.16 -9.94
CA ASN A 45 -24.46 -10.73 -11.03
C ASN A 45 -23.60 -11.10 -12.24
N HIS A 46 -22.35 -10.62 -12.31
CA HIS A 46 -21.40 -10.89 -13.37
C HIS A 46 -20.06 -11.37 -12.78
N PRO A 47 -19.93 -12.63 -12.32
CA PRO A 47 -18.74 -13.13 -11.62
C PRO A 47 -17.44 -13.09 -12.45
N ASP A 48 -17.55 -12.99 -13.77
CA ASP A 48 -16.42 -12.79 -14.68
C ASP A 48 -15.88 -11.35 -14.69
N LYS A 49 -16.60 -10.39 -14.09
CA LYS A 49 -16.20 -8.99 -13.99
C LYS A 49 -15.61 -8.70 -12.61
N THR A 50 -14.34 -8.33 -12.61
CA THR A 50 -13.61 -7.91 -11.42
C THR A 50 -12.94 -6.57 -11.66
N GLU A 51 -12.81 -5.79 -10.58
CA GLU A 51 -12.09 -4.52 -10.59
C GLU A 51 -11.15 -4.45 -9.38
N THR A 52 -10.13 -3.59 -9.48
CA THR A 52 -9.19 -3.33 -8.40
C THR A 52 -9.42 -1.94 -7.82
N VAL A 53 -9.67 -1.88 -6.51
CA VAL A 53 -9.74 -0.65 -5.73
C VAL A 53 -8.48 -0.52 -4.91
N THR A 54 -7.74 0.58 -5.08
CA THR A 54 -6.51 0.84 -4.34
C THR A 54 -6.75 1.83 -3.21
N ILE A 55 -6.39 1.45 -1.98
CA ILE A 55 -6.26 2.38 -0.86
C ILE A 55 -4.79 2.73 -0.74
N LYS A 56 -4.45 4.00 -0.95
CA LYS A 56 -3.06 4.46 -0.95
C LYS A 56 -2.57 4.85 0.43
N ASP A 57 -1.28 4.67 0.68
CA ASP A 57 -0.58 5.17 1.89
C ASP A 57 -1.22 4.67 3.21
N VAL A 58 -1.67 3.41 3.24
CA VAL A 58 -2.29 2.77 4.41
C VAL A 58 -1.25 2.45 5.47
N ALA A 59 -0.13 1.83 5.08
CA ALA A 59 1.06 1.81 5.92
C ALA A 59 1.86 3.06 5.59
N SER A 60 2.30 3.76 6.61
CA SER A 60 2.99 5.04 6.53
C SER A 60 4.41 4.94 5.92
N LYS A 61 4.60 4.13 4.87
CA LYS A 61 5.82 4.06 4.06
C LYS A 61 6.22 5.46 3.61
N SER A 62 5.25 6.31 3.23
CA SER A 62 5.50 7.73 2.91
C SER A 62 6.11 8.54 4.08
N LYS A 63 5.83 8.16 5.33
CA LYS A 63 6.40 8.79 6.54
C LYS A 63 7.66 8.07 7.03
N LEU A 64 7.76 6.75 6.83
CA LEU A 64 8.95 5.95 7.14
C LEU A 64 10.10 6.28 6.19
N ASP A 65 9.83 6.52 4.91
CA ASP A 65 10.82 6.96 3.93
C ASP A 65 11.42 8.33 4.31
N LYS A 66 10.65 9.18 5.00
CA LYS A 66 11.14 10.44 5.57
C LYS A 66 11.98 10.25 6.84
N LEU A 67 11.96 9.08 7.48
CA LEU A 67 12.80 8.81 8.65
C LEU A 67 14.27 8.60 8.27
N ASN A 68 14.55 8.31 7.00
CA ASN A 68 15.90 8.31 6.46
C ASN A 68 16.46 9.73 6.28
N ASP A 69 15.70 10.79 6.59
CA ASP A 69 16.11 12.19 6.51
C ASP A 69 16.29 12.84 7.90
N ARG A 70 16.68 12.03 8.90
CA ARG A 70 16.99 12.56 10.23
C ARG A 70 18.36 13.21 10.23
N ALA A 71 18.46 14.38 10.86
CA ALA A 71 19.70 15.17 10.89
C ALA A 71 20.89 14.45 11.55
N VAL A 72 20.65 13.45 12.41
CA VAL A 72 21.69 12.58 12.98
C VAL A 72 21.32 11.12 12.69
N LYS A 73 22.28 10.39 12.11
CA LYS A 73 22.15 8.96 11.79
C LYS A 73 23.36 8.21 12.28
N TYR A 74 23.21 6.91 12.55
CA TYR A 74 24.35 6.03 12.70
C TYR A 74 25.06 5.90 11.36
N ASP A 75 26.40 5.87 11.37
CA ASP A 75 27.17 5.56 10.17
C ASP A 75 26.87 4.13 9.72
N LEU A 76 27.04 3.84 8.43
CA LEU A 76 26.94 2.46 7.93
C LEU A 76 28.28 1.75 8.08
N ASP A 77 28.24 0.49 8.49
CA ASP A 77 29.39 -0.41 8.45
C ASP A 77 29.72 -0.83 7.00
N PRO A 78 30.83 -1.54 6.74
CA PRO A 78 31.21 -1.98 5.40
C PRO A 78 30.19 -2.92 4.72
N THR A 79 29.22 -3.46 5.47
CA THR A 79 28.14 -4.33 4.96
C THR A 79 26.82 -3.58 4.74
N GLY A 80 26.79 -2.27 5.04
CA GLY A 80 25.61 -1.42 4.87
C GLY A 80 24.63 -1.44 6.04
N ASN A 81 25.00 -2.00 7.20
CA ASN A 81 24.17 -1.99 8.40
C ASN A 81 24.53 -0.81 9.33
N PRO A 82 23.61 -0.32 10.18
CA PRO A 82 23.91 0.76 11.13
C PRO A 82 25.00 0.38 12.16
N ASP A 83 26.14 1.06 12.13
CA ASP A 83 27.18 1.00 13.16
C ASP A 83 26.74 1.81 14.38
N LYS A 84 26.18 1.13 15.39
CA LYS A 84 25.66 1.76 16.60
C LYS A 84 26.74 2.45 17.46
N SER A 85 28.01 2.36 17.10
CA SER A 85 29.12 3.04 17.77
C SER A 85 29.49 4.40 17.15
N LYS A 86 28.97 4.73 15.95
CA LYS A 86 29.31 5.96 15.23
C LYS A 86 28.08 6.67 14.72
N VAL A 87 28.04 7.99 14.86
CA VAL A 87 26.96 8.84 14.33
C VAL A 87 27.54 10.03 13.58
N THR A 88 26.91 10.38 12.45
CA THR A 88 27.22 11.58 11.68
C THR A 88 26.00 12.49 11.59
N TYR A 89 26.26 13.80 11.63
CA TYR A 89 25.27 14.83 11.33
C TYR A 89 25.21 15.06 9.82
N GLU A 90 24.14 14.64 9.16
CA GLU A 90 23.92 14.81 7.71
C GLU A 90 23.04 16.05 7.41
N GLY A 91 23.22 17.13 8.16
CA GLY A 91 22.58 18.41 7.89
C GLY A 91 23.60 19.48 7.48
N PRO A 92 23.14 20.60 6.87
CA PRO A 92 24.03 21.72 6.58
C PRO A 92 24.74 22.19 7.86
N ALA A 93 26.03 22.50 7.75
CA ALA A 93 26.78 23.07 8.87
C ALA A 93 26.12 24.38 9.31
N TYR A 94 25.73 24.46 10.58
CA TYR A 94 25.26 25.71 11.16
C TYR A 94 26.43 26.66 11.32
N ASN A 95 26.59 27.56 10.35
CA ASN A 95 27.51 28.67 10.46
C ASN A 95 26.82 29.75 11.30
N ASN A 96 27.22 29.90 12.57
CA ASN A 96 26.83 31.08 13.34
C ASN A 96 27.33 32.32 12.58
N LYS A 97 26.42 33.21 12.20
CA LYS A 97 26.81 34.50 11.61
C LYS A 97 27.61 35.25 12.68
N GLN A 98 28.89 35.54 12.37
CA GLN A 98 29.74 36.43 13.16
C GLN A 98 29.13 37.82 13.25
#